data_AF-A0A1I4SC48-F1
#
_entry.id   AF-A0A1I4SC48-F1
#
_cell.length_a   1.000
_cell.length_b   1.000
_cell.length_c   1.000
_cell.angle_alpha   90.00
_cell.angle_beta   90.00
_cell.angle_gamma   90.00
#
_symmetry.space_group_name_H-M   'P 1'
#
loop_
_entity.id
_entity.type
_entity.pdbx_description
1 polymer ?
#
loop_
_entity_poly.entity_id
_entity_poly.type
_entity_poly.pdbx_seq_one_letter_code
_entity_poly.pdbx_strand_id
1 'polypeptide(L)'
;MLPFEFGLSMKRTATATGVSVGWARQLRMGLIRSGGIRATAKPTRGGRRRENLSREEEVAFLASFIEKASAGGILIGSEIKQALDARLKRKTSLAATYNLLHRHGWRKLAPDKRHPKADVLAQDE
;
A
#
# COMPACT_ATOMS: atom_id res chain seq x y z
N MET A 1 -22.33 27.91 -12.43
CA MET A 1 -23.11 27.03 -11.53
C MET A 1 -24.58 27.01 -11.94
N LEU A 2 -25.06 25.88 -12.48
CA LEU A 2 -26.42 25.70 -13.01
C LEU A 2 -27.57 26.31 -12.17
N PRO A 3 -27.61 26.22 -10.82
CA PRO A 3 -28.70 26.82 -10.05
C PRO A 3 -28.66 28.35 -9.98
N PHE A 4 -27.47 28.95 -10.00
CA PHE A 4 -27.28 30.39 -9.79
C PHE A 4 -27.19 31.16 -11.11
N GLU A 5 -26.61 30.54 -12.15
CA GLU A 5 -26.55 31.11 -13.50
C GLU A 5 -27.89 31.04 -14.22
N PHE A 6 -28.76 30.08 -13.88
CA PHE A 6 -30.08 29.90 -14.51
C PHE A 6 -31.25 30.16 -13.56
N GLY A 7 -30.99 30.71 -12.36
CA GLY A 7 -32.03 31.03 -11.37
C GLY A 7 -32.88 29.83 -10.90
N LEU A 8 -32.36 28.61 -11.01
CA LEU A 8 -33.09 27.40 -10.64
C LEU A 8 -33.05 27.17 -9.13
N SER A 9 -34.22 26.90 -8.55
CA SER A 9 -34.29 26.45 -7.16
C SER A 9 -33.61 25.07 -7.00
N MET A 10 -33.17 24.77 -5.78
CA MET A 10 -32.55 23.47 -5.49
C MET A 10 -33.48 22.29 -5.80
N LYS A 11 -34.80 22.46 -5.58
CA LYS A 11 -35.81 21.46 -5.92
C LYS A 11 -35.88 21.21 -7.42
N ARG A 12 -35.93 22.28 -8.23
CA ARG A 12 -35.93 22.17 -9.70
C ARG A 12 -34.63 21.56 -10.24
N THR A 13 -33.49 21.94 -9.67
CA THR A 13 -32.19 21.37 -10.02
C THR A 13 -32.15 19.87 -9.73
N ALA A 14 -32.64 19.45 -8.56
CA ALA A 14 -32.71 18.04 -8.16
C ALA A 14 -33.59 17.23 -9.11
N THR A 15 -34.78 17.74 -9.46
CA THR A 15 -35.67 17.13 -10.45
C THR A 15 -35.02 17.03 -11.83
N ALA A 16 -34.39 18.10 -12.33
CA ALA A 16 -33.74 18.11 -13.65
C ALA A 16 -32.52 17.18 -13.73
N THR A 17 -31.83 16.94 -12.61
CA THR A 17 -30.65 16.06 -12.54
C THR A 17 -30.97 14.64 -12.08
N GLY A 18 -32.23 14.33 -11.75
CA GLY A 18 -32.68 13.01 -11.32
C GLY A 18 -32.13 12.57 -9.95
N VAL A 19 -31.79 13.51 -9.06
CA VAL A 19 -31.24 13.22 -7.73
C VAL A 19 -32.10 13.82 -6.62
N SER A 20 -31.87 13.41 -5.37
CA SER A 20 -32.57 14.01 -4.23
C SER A 20 -32.12 15.45 -3.97
N VAL A 21 -32.97 16.25 -3.33
CA VAL A 21 -32.65 17.66 -2.98
C VAL A 21 -31.40 17.73 -2.09
N GLY A 22 -31.25 16.79 -1.15
CA GLY A 22 -30.06 16.68 -0.30
C GLY A 22 -28.80 16.38 -1.11
N TRP A 23 -28.88 15.47 -2.07
CA TRP A 23 -27.76 15.13 -2.95
C TRP A 23 -27.37 16.29 -3.87
N ALA A 24 -28.34 16.99 -4.44
CA ALA A 24 -28.10 18.20 -5.22
C ALA A 24 -27.37 19.28 -4.40
N ARG A 25 -27.74 19.47 -3.12
CA ARG A 25 -27.04 20.38 -2.20
C ARG A 25 -25.60 19.94 -1.97
N GLN A 26 -25.38 18.65 -1.76
CA GLN A 26 -24.05 18.08 -1.53
C GLN A 26 -23.15 18.22 -2.76
N LEU A 27 -23.68 18.00 -3.96
CA LEU A 27 -22.99 18.22 -5.23
C LEU A 27 -22.60 19.70 -5.40
N ARG A 28 -23.53 20.63 -5.13
CA ARG A 28 -23.27 22.08 -5.17
C ARG A 28 -22.14 22.45 -4.21
N MET A 29 -22.22 22.03 -2.95
CA MET A 29 -21.20 22.34 -1.95
C MET A 29 -19.84 21.68 -2.27
N GLY A 30 -19.86 20.48 -2.85
CA GLY A 30 -18.65 19.82 -3.34
C GLY A 30 -17.94 20.65 -4.41
N LEU A 31 -18.70 21.14 -5.40
CA LEU A 31 -18.18 21.92 -6.51
C LEU A 31 -17.73 23.33 -6.09
N ILE A 32 -18.39 23.97 -5.11
CA ILE A 32 -17.91 25.25 -4.53
C ILE A 32 -16.56 25.04 -3.84
N ARG A 33 -16.44 23.99 -3.00
CA ARG A 33 -15.20 23.70 -2.28
C ARG A 33 -14.03 23.35 -3.19
N SER A 34 -14.30 22.81 -4.38
CA SER A 34 -13.28 22.53 -5.39
C SER A 34 -13.02 23.70 -6.35
N GLY A 35 -13.49 24.92 -6.02
CA GLY A 35 -13.23 26.12 -6.83
C GLY A 35 -13.94 26.11 -8.18
N GLY A 36 -15.07 25.40 -8.31
CA GLY A 36 -15.80 25.27 -9.58
C GLY A 36 -15.26 24.18 -10.51
N ILE A 37 -14.16 23.52 -10.14
CA ILE A 37 -13.60 22.40 -10.91
C ILE A 37 -14.27 21.12 -10.44
N ARG A 38 -14.89 20.37 -11.36
CA ARG A 38 -15.41 19.04 -11.04
C ARG A 38 -14.23 18.14 -10.74
N ALA A 39 -14.16 17.61 -9.51
CA ALA A 39 -13.18 16.58 -9.17
C ALA A 39 -13.41 15.36 -10.09
N THR A 40 -12.51 15.16 -11.05
CA THR A 40 -12.56 14.05 -12.01
C THR A 40 -12.06 12.75 -11.38
N ALA A 41 -11.15 12.86 -10.42
CA ALA A 41 -10.68 11.74 -9.60
C ALA A 41 -11.20 11.91 -8.16
N LYS A 42 -12.05 10.98 -7.72
CA LYS A 42 -12.19 10.74 -6.28
C LYS A 42 -10.91 10.03 -5.83
N PRO A 43 -10.23 10.46 -4.75
CA PRO A 43 -9.13 9.68 -4.21
C PRO A 43 -9.67 8.28 -3.87
N THR A 44 -9.07 7.25 -4.44
CA THR A 44 -9.49 5.87 -4.21
C THR A 44 -9.43 5.60 -2.71
N ARG A 45 -10.52 5.10 -2.14
CA ARG A 45 -10.57 4.70 -0.73
C ARG A 45 -9.67 3.47 -0.56
N GLY A 46 -8.42 3.71 -0.17
CA GLY A 46 -7.41 2.66 0.05
C GLY A 46 -6.05 3.25 0.38
N GLY A 47 -5.04 2.41 0.56
CA GLY A 47 -3.66 2.83 0.82
C GLY A 47 -3.18 2.61 2.26
N ARG A 48 -1.94 3.00 2.52
CA ARG A 48 -1.16 2.75 3.75
C ARG A 48 -1.58 3.63 4.95
N ARG A 49 -2.88 3.81 5.19
CA ARG A 49 -3.39 4.67 6.29
C ARG A 49 -3.13 4.12 7.70
N ARG A 50 -2.80 2.84 7.82
CA ARG A 50 -2.48 2.15 9.09
C ARG A 50 -1.18 1.36 8.94
N GLU A 51 -0.16 1.99 8.36
CA GLU A 51 1.14 1.35 8.24
C GLU A 51 1.81 1.15 9.59
N ASN A 52 2.50 0.02 9.75
CA ASN A 52 3.26 -0.27 10.96
C ASN A 52 4.58 0.51 11.00
N LEU A 53 5.17 0.73 9.84
CA LEU A 53 6.45 1.39 9.59
C LEU A 53 6.32 2.16 8.27
N SER A 54 7.06 3.25 8.11
CA SER A 54 7.23 3.91 6.82
C SER A 54 8.01 3.01 5.85
N ARG A 55 7.98 3.33 4.54
CA ARG A 55 8.68 2.51 3.53
C ARG A 55 10.19 2.45 3.76
N GLU A 56 10.79 3.57 4.16
CA GLU A 56 12.23 3.67 4.46
C GLU A 56 12.61 2.83 5.68
N GLU A 57 11.80 2.90 6.74
CA GLU A 57 12.01 2.08 7.93
C GLU A 57 11.85 0.58 7.67
N GLU A 58 10.91 0.19 6.80
CA GLU A 58 10.77 -1.21 6.39
C GLU A 58 12.02 -1.70 5.65
N VAL A 59 12.61 -0.89 4.76
CA VAL A 59 13.85 -1.23 4.06
C VAL A 59 15.02 -1.35 5.04
N ALA A 60 15.20 -0.37 5.93
CA ALA A 60 16.26 -0.40 6.93
C ALA A 60 16.11 -1.61 7.88
N PHE A 61 14.88 -1.96 8.25
CA PHE A 61 14.59 -3.16 9.05
C PHE A 61 14.98 -4.44 8.29
N LEU A 62 14.57 -4.57 7.03
CA LEU A 62 14.83 -5.76 6.22
C LEU A 62 16.29 -5.92 5.80
N ALA A 63 17.07 -4.84 5.69
CA ALA A 63 18.47 -4.89 5.28
C ALA A 63 19.29 -5.90 6.12
N SER A 64 19.14 -5.83 7.45
CA SER A 64 19.80 -6.75 8.39
C SER A 64 19.47 -8.24 8.18
N PHE A 65 18.28 -8.52 7.64
CA PHE A 65 17.82 -9.88 7.34
C PHE A 65 18.28 -10.35 5.97
N ILE A 66 18.39 -9.43 5.01
CA ILE A 66 18.88 -9.72 3.65
C ILE A 66 20.36 -10.12 3.69
N GLU A 67 21.19 -9.41 4.47
CA GLU A 67 22.60 -9.76 4.64
C GLU A 67 22.77 -11.17 5.23
N LYS A 68 22.01 -11.49 6.28
CA LYS A 68 22.00 -12.83 6.89
C LYS A 68 21.52 -13.91 5.93
N ALA A 69 20.50 -13.61 5.11
CA ALA A 69 19.99 -14.56 4.13
C ALA A 69 20.96 -14.79 2.98
N SER A 70 21.66 -13.75 2.53
CA SER A 70 22.68 -13.84 1.47
C SER A 70 23.88 -14.68 1.89
N ALA A 71 24.18 -14.76 3.20
CA ALA A 71 25.25 -15.59 3.75
C ALA A 71 24.88 -17.09 3.84
N GLY A 72 23.78 -17.52 3.20
CA GLY A 72 23.27 -18.90 3.24
C GLY A 72 22.29 -19.16 4.39
N GLY A 73 21.88 -18.12 5.12
CA GLY A 73 20.85 -18.23 6.15
C GLY A 73 19.46 -18.41 5.54
N ILE A 74 18.69 -19.39 6.03
CA ILE A 74 17.26 -19.47 5.71
C ILE A 74 16.57 -18.32 6.42
N LEU A 75 15.85 -17.48 5.68
CA LEU A 75 15.04 -16.43 6.27
C LEU A 75 13.78 -17.05 6.91
N ILE A 76 13.76 -17.13 8.24
CA ILE A 76 12.63 -17.71 8.97
C ILE A 76 11.59 -16.61 9.24
N GLY A 77 10.41 -16.72 8.62
CA GLY A 77 9.34 -15.72 8.78
C GLY A 77 8.89 -15.48 10.23
N SER A 78 9.07 -16.46 11.13
CA SER A 78 8.80 -16.30 12.55
C SER A 78 9.82 -15.38 13.25
N GLU A 79 11.09 -15.41 12.87
CA GLU A 79 12.12 -14.51 13.42
C GLU A 79 11.83 -13.05 13.04
N ILE A 80 11.48 -12.80 11.77
CA ILE A 80 11.11 -11.46 11.31
C ILE A 80 9.88 -10.96 12.08
N LYS A 81 8.89 -11.83 12.32
CA LYS A 81 7.73 -11.46 13.13
C LYS A 81 8.15 -11.09 14.56
N GLN A 82 9.00 -11.88 15.21
CA GLN A 82 9.48 -11.59 16.57
C GLN A 82 10.23 -10.26 16.63
N ALA A 83 11.11 -10.00 15.66
CA ALA A 83 11.83 -8.74 15.55
C ALA A 83 10.90 -7.56 15.26
N LEU A 84 9.86 -7.76 14.43
CA LEU A 84 8.85 -6.75 14.16
C LEU A 84 8.00 -6.45 15.41
N ASP A 85 7.62 -7.48 16.16
CA ASP A 85 6.87 -7.35 17.42
C ASP A 85 7.70 -6.58 18.47
N ALA A 86 9.00 -6.88 18.58
CA ALA A 86 9.92 -6.20 19.48
C ALA A 86 10.10 -4.71 19.09
N ARG A 87 10.29 -4.42 17.79
CA ARG A 87 10.45 -3.06 17.29
C ARG A 87 9.21 -2.21 17.50
N LEU A 88 8.02 -2.78 17.29
CA LEU A 88 6.74 -2.08 17.45
C LEU A 88 6.21 -2.12 18.88
N LYS A 89 6.87 -2.85 19.79
CA LYS A 89 6.45 -3.09 21.18
C LYS A 89 5.02 -3.62 21.30
N ARG A 90 4.56 -4.39 20.31
CA ARG A 90 3.20 -4.97 20.28
C ARG A 90 3.17 -6.23 19.42
N LYS A 91 2.22 -7.12 19.69
CA LYS A 91 1.99 -8.31 18.85
C LYS A 91 1.40 -7.91 17.50
N THR A 92 2.07 -8.29 16.43
CA THR A 92 1.60 -8.18 15.04
C THR A 92 1.05 -9.51 14.55
N SER A 93 0.19 -9.45 13.53
CA SER A 93 -0.31 -10.65 12.86
C SER A 93 0.74 -11.20 11.90
N LEU A 94 0.71 -12.51 11.65
CA LEU A 94 1.54 -13.14 10.62
C LEU A 94 1.30 -12.49 9.24
N ALA A 95 0.06 -12.12 8.94
CA ALA A 95 -0.29 -11.41 7.71
C ALA A 95 0.45 -10.07 7.58
N ALA A 96 0.69 -9.34 8.66
CA ALA A 96 1.46 -8.10 8.60
C ALA A 96 2.91 -8.35 8.17
N THR A 97 3.55 -9.38 8.71
CA THR A 97 4.90 -9.81 8.32
C THR A 97 4.94 -10.25 6.85
N TYR A 98 3.99 -11.10 6.43
CA TYR A 98 3.93 -11.55 5.04
C TYR A 98 3.62 -10.41 4.06
N ASN A 99 2.73 -9.47 4.41
CA ASN A 99 2.43 -8.30 3.60
C ASN A 99 3.65 -7.36 3.51
N LEU A 100 4.44 -7.23 4.57
CA LEU A 100 5.71 -6.49 4.54
C LEU A 100 6.68 -7.15 3.56
N LEU A 101 6.91 -8.45 3.68
CA LEU A 101 7.80 -9.18 2.78
C LEU A 101 7.33 -9.10 1.32
N HIS A 102 6.05 -9.36 1.08
CA HIS A 102 5.47 -9.33 -0.27
C HIS A 102 5.60 -7.94 -0.93
N ARG A 103 5.42 -6.86 -0.18
CA ARG A 103 5.59 -5.48 -0.70
C ARG A 103 7.04 -5.14 -1.08
N HIS A 104 8.00 -5.77 -0.42
CA HIS A 104 9.43 -5.64 -0.72
C HIS A 104 9.92 -6.69 -1.72
N GLY A 105 9.00 -7.34 -2.45
CA GLY A 105 9.34 -8.28 -3.52
C GLY A 105 9.96 -9.59 -3.03
N TRP A 106 9.83 -9.91 -1.74
CA TRP A 106 10.37 -11.15 -1.18
C TRP A 106 9.58 -12.35 -1.71
N ARG A 107 10.17 -13.07 -2.66
CA ARG A 107 9.80 -14.46 -3.00
C ARG A 107 10.69 -15.41 -2.21
N LYS A 108 10.21 -16.64 -1.97
CA LYS A 108 10.98 -17.72 -1.33
C LYS A 108 12.32 -17.85 -2.07
N LEU A 109 13.37 -17.27 -1.53
CA LEU A 109 14.74 -17.41 -2.05
C LEU A 109 15.10 -18.85 -1.73
N ALA A 110 14.94 -19.75 -2.70
CA ALA A 110 15.58 -21.04 -2.61
C ALA A 110 17.09 -20.77 -2.44
N PRO A 111 17.83 -21.60 -1.67
CA PRO A 111 19.27 -21.46 -1.61
C PRO A 111 19.80 -21.44 -3.04
N ASP A 112 20.59 -20.42 -3.37
CA ASP A 112 21.19 -20.33 -4.69
C ASP A 112 21.95 -21.63 -4.97
N LYS A 113 21.72 -22.26 -6.12
CA LYS A 113 22.26 -23.59 -6.46
C LYS A 113 23.77 -23.58 -6.71
N ARG A 114 24.46 -22.48 -6.38
CA ARG A 114 25.89 -22.34 -6.59
C ARG A 114 26.62 -22.73 -5.31
N HIS A 115 27.11 -23.95 -5.33
CA HIS A 115 27.96 -24.50 -4.28
C HIS A 115 29.30 -23.74 -4.25
N PRO A 116 29.79 -23.29 -3.08
CA PRO A 116 31.07 -22.56 -2.97
C PRO A 116 32.30 -23.41 -3.29
N LYS A 117 32.14 -24.72 -3.50
CA LYS A 117 33.16 -25.63 -4.06
C LYS A 117 32.78 -26.17 -5.44
N ALA A 118 32.07 -25.42 -6.27
CA ALA A 118 31.88 -25.81 -7.66
C ALA A 118 33.21 -25.63 -8.40
N ASP A 119 33.96 -26.72 -8.49
CA ASP A 119 35.20 -26.80 -9.25
C ASP A 119 34.87 -26.68 -10.74
N VAL A 120 35.39 -25.62 -11.39
CA VAL A 120 35.07 -25.26 -12.78
C VAL A 120 35.77 -26.21 -13.77
N LEU A 121 36.69 -27.06 -13.29
CA LEU A 121 37.59 -27.88 -14.13
C LEU A 121 37.11 -29.31 -14.43
N ALA A 122 35.93 -29.73 -13.95
CA ALA A 122 35.45 -31.11 -14.12
C ALA A 122 34.31 -31.28 -15.14
N GLN A 123 34.02 -30.28 -15.97
CA GLN A 123 32.85 -30.30 -16.88
C GLN A 123 33.20 -30.27 -18.38
N ASP A 124 34.46 -30.49 -18.76
CA ASP A 124 34.92 -30.60 -20.15
C ASP A 124 35.53 -31.99 -20.46
N GLU A 125 34.86 -33.07 -20.05
CA GLU A 125 34.96 -34.39 -20.72
C GLU A 125 33.57 -34.82 -21.20
#